data_AF-A0A0Q6LBR3-F1
#
_entry.id   AF-A0A0Q6LBR3-F1
#
_cell.length_a   1.000
_cell.length_b   1.000
_cell.length_c   1.000
_cell.angle_alpha   90.00
_cell.angle_beta   90.00
_cell.angle_gamma   90.00
#
_symmetry.space_group_name_H-M   'P 1'
#
loop_
_entity.id
_entity.type
_entity.pdbx_description
1 polymer ?
#
loop_
_entity_poly.entity_id
_entity_poly.type
_entity_poly.pdbx_seq_one_letter_code
_entity_poly.pdbx_strand_id
1 'polypeptide(L)'
;MSLALCAITFAVLLHVLAARIASRENYGRRLPIVNGSYPVRPAQRARRAQAAGWILSIVGALQLGNHFWLTEPWLAMGLMVAVLLLVNGLPSLLVTVLHNGSLRTQQ
;
A
#
# COMPACT_ATOMS: atom_id res chain seq x y z
N MET A 1 -3.27 19.86 -7.00
CA MET A 1 -2.97 19.41 -5.62
C MET A 1 -4.06 18.53 -5.04
N SER A 2 -5.33 18.98 -4.98
CA SER A 2 -6.43 18.18 -4.38
C SER A 2 -6.61 16.80 -5.03
N LEU A 3 -6.50 16.70 -6.36
CA LEU A 3 -6.59 15.42 -7.07
C LEU A 3 -5.46 14.44 -6.69
N ALA A 4 -4.23 14.94 -6.52
CA ALA A 4 -3.10 14.13 -6.09
C ALA A 4 -3.33 13.56 -4.68
N LEU A 5 -3.80 14.40 -3.75
CA LEU A 5 -4.14 13.98 -2.39
C LEU A 5 -5.28 12.96 -2.36
N CYS A 6 -6.34 13.18 -3.15
CA CYS A 6 -7.41 12.20 -3.29
C CYS A 6 -6.89 10.87 -3.83
N ALA A 7 -6.10 10.88 -4.91
CA ALA A 7 -5.55 9.67 -5.51
C ALA A 7 -4.66 8.89 -4.52
N ILE A 8 -3.77 9.58 -3.81
CA ILE A 8 -2.90 8.98 -2.77
C ILE A 8 -3.75 8.39 -1.64
N THR A 9 -4.77 9.10 -1.17
CA THR A 9 -5.65 8.63 -0.09
C THR A 9 -6.40 7.37 -0.51
N PHE A 10 -7.00 7.36 -1.70
CA PHE A 10 -7.67 6.17 -2.25
C PHE A 10 -6.69 5.01 -2.46
N ALA A 11 -5.46 5.28 -2.90
CA ALA A 11 -4.43 4.27 -3.05
C ALA A 11 -4.12 3.58 -1.70
N VAL A 12 -3.89 4.37 -0.65
CA VAL A 12 -3.66 3.84 0.71
C VAL A 12 -4.85 2.99 1.16
N LEU A 13 -6.08 3.49 1.01
CA LEU A 13 -7.29 2.75 1.39
C LEU A 13 -7.41 1.40 0.67
N LEU A 14 -7.09 1.36 -0.63
CA LEU A 14 -7.11 0.13 -1.43
C LEU A 14 -6.02 -0.86 -1.02
N HIS A 15 -4.81 -0.39 -0.70
CA HIS A 15 -3.76 -1.24 -0.16
C HIS A 15 -4.13 -1.81 1.22
N VAL A 16 -4.70 -0.99 2.10
CA VAL A 16 -5.24 -1.46 3.40
C VAL A 16 -6.34 -2.49 3.20
N LEU A 17 -7.28 -2.24 2.27
CA LEU A 17 -8.37 -3.18 1.97
C LEU A 17 -7.83 -4.51 1.45
N ALA A 18 -6.90 -4.49 0.50
CA ALA A 18 -6.26 -5.69 -0.03
C ALA A 18 -5.55 -6.47 1.07
N ALA A 19 -4.77 -5.80 1.92
CA ALA A 19 -4.05 -6.41 3.03
C ALA A 19 -5.01 -7.01 4.08
N ARG A 20 -6.12 -6.32 4.39
CA ARG A 20 -7.16 -6.83 5.30
C ARG A 20 -7.89 -8.04 4.76
N ILE A 21 -8.18 -8.09 3.46
CA ILE A 21 -8.78 -9.28 2.84
C ILE A 21 -7.80 -10.45 2.96
N ALA A 22 -6.53 -10.24 2.60
CA ALA A 22 -5.51 -11.27 2.69
C ALA A 22 -5.27 -11.76 4.12
N SER A 23 -5.31 -10.87 5.12
CA SER A 23 -5.15 -11.25 6.54
C SER A 23 -6.34 -12.05 7.07
N ARG A 24 -7.56 -11.69 6.69
CA ARG A 24 -8.77 -12.45 7.04
C ARG A 24 -8.77 -13.84 6.43
N GLU A 25 -8.36 -13.96 5.17
CA GLU A 25 -8.24 -15.26 4.48
C GLU A 25 -7.15 -16.16 5.08
N ASN A 26 -6.20 -15.58 5.81
CA ASN A 26 -5.09 -16.28 6.47
C ASN A 26 -5.19 -16.21 8.01
N TYR A 27 -6.41 -16.11 8.55
CA TYR A 27 -6.61 -16.11 10.00
C TYR A 27 -6.00 -17.37 10.66
N GLY A 28 -5.34 -17.18 11.81
CA GLY A 28 -4.63 -18.25 12.51
C GLY A 28 -3.26 -18.63 11.90
N ARG A 29 -2.86 -18.04 10.77
CA ARG A 29 -1.55 -18.27 10.13
C ARG A 29 -0.75 -16.98 10.06
N ARG A 30 0.57 -17.09 10.27
CA ARG A 30 1.48 -15.94 10.09
C ARG A 30 1.60 -15.61 8.60
N LEU A 31 1.60 -14.31 8.33
CA LEU A 31 1.83 -13.76 7.00
C LEU A 31 3.31 -13.37 6.81
N PRO A 32 3.86 -13.50 5.58
CA PRO A 32 5.21 -13.01 5.29
C PRO A 32 5.26 -11.48 5.38
N ILE A 33 6.25 -10.93 6.08
CA ILE A 33 6.35 -9.47 6.34
C ILE A 33 6.89 -8.71 5.12
N VAL A 34 7.87 -9.30 4.41
CA VAL A 34 8.55 -8.64 3.29
C VAL A 34 8.46 -9.50 2.03
N ASN A 35 9.04 -10.69 2.06
CA ASN A 35 9.03 -11.64 0.94
C ASN A 35 8.56 -13.00 1.43
N GLY A 36 7.72 -13.67 0.63
CA GLY A 36 7.21 -15.00 0.89
C GLY A 36 5.85 -15.23 0.24
N SER A 37 5.43 -16.49 0.18
CA SER A 37 4.10 -16.84 -0.30
C SER A 37 3.08 -16.78 0.85
N TYR A 38 1.88 -16.25 0.56
CA TYR A 38 0.76 -16.38 1.47
C TYR A 38 0.39 -17.86 1.65
N PRO A 39 0.07 -18.31 2.87
CA PRO A 39 -0.41 -19.68 3.11
C PRO A 39 -1.68 -20.03 2.33
N VAL A 40 -2.55 -19.04 2.12
CA VAL A 40 -3.73 -19.11 1.25
C VAL A 40 -3.59 -18.04 0.17
N ARG A 41 -3.80 -18.43 -1.09
CA ARG A 41 -3.71 -17.49 -2.23
C ARG A 41 -4.73 -16.36 -2.04
N PRO A 42 -4.31 -15.08 -2.17
CA PRO A 42 -5.22 -13.95 -2.02
C PRO A 42 -6.37 -14.02 -3.03
N ALA A 43 -7.59 -13.74 -2.59
CA ALA A 43 -8.72 -13.64 -3.50
C ALA A 43 -8.49 -12.62 -4.63
N GLN A 44 -9.15 -12.84 -5.76
CA GLN A 44 -9.08 -11.94 -6.92
C GLN A 44 -9.47 -10.49 -6.56
N ARG A 45 -10.37 -10.31 -5.58
CA ARG A 45 -10.76 -9.00 -5.06
C ARG A 45 -9.59 -8.27 -4.39
N ALA A 46 -8.78 -8.96 -3.58
CA ALA A 46 -7.58 -8.38 -2.97
C ALA A 46 -6.56 -7.95 -4.03
N ARG A 47 -6.34 -8.79 -5.05
CA ARG A 47 -5.47 -8.47 -6.19
C ARG A 47 -5.95 -7.25 -6.98
N ARG A 48 -7.25 -7.16 -7.27
CA ARG A 48 -7.84 -6.00 -7.97
C ARG A 48 -7.71 -4.72 -7.15
N ALA A 49 -7.97 -4.78 -5.84
CA ALA A 49 -7.79 -3.63 -4.95
C ALA A 49 -6.32 -3.19 -4.93
N GLN A 50 -5.37 -4.12 -4.79
CA GLN A 50 -3.94 -3.82 -4.83
C GLN A 50 -3.52 -3.19 -6.16
N ALA A 51 -3.99 -3.71 -7.29
CA ALA A 51 -3.69 -3.15 -8.61
C ALA A 51 -4.27 -1.74 -8.79
N ALA A 52 -5.51 -1.52 -8.35
CA ALA A 52 -6.13 -0.19 -8.39
C ALA A 52 -5.38 0.81 -7.48
N GLY A 53 -4.95 0.37 -6.29
CA GLY A 53 -4.12 1.16 -5.39
C GLY A 53 -2.78 1.54 -6.02
N TRP A 54 -2.12 0.58 -6.66
CA TRP A 54 -0.87 0.80 -7.38
C TRP A 54 -1.02 1.85 -8.50
N ILE A 55 -2.05 1.72 -9.35
CA ILE A 55 -2.34 2.69 -10.42
C ILE A 55 -2.56 4.10 -9.84
N LEU A 56 -3.39 4.22 -8.79
CA LEU A 56 -3.67 5.50 -8.17
C LEU A 56 -2.44 6.12 -7.49
N SER A 57 -1.54 5.29 -6.93
CA SER A 57 -0.29 5.77 -6.36
C SER A 57 0.62 6.43 -7.42
N ILE A 58 0.67 5.87 -8.63
CA ILE A 58 1.42 6.42 -9.76
C ILE A 58 0.80 7.74 -10.21
N VAL A 59 -0.52 7.77 -10.40
CA VAL A 59 -1.25 8.98 -10.80
C VAL A 59 -1.03 10.11 -9.78
N GLY A 60 -1.15 9.79 -8.49
CA GLY A 60 -0.91 10.72 -7.40
C GLY A 60 0.53 11.24 -7.36
N ALA A 61 1.51 10.34 -7.48
CA ALA A 61 2.93 10.70 -7.51
C ALA A 61 3.27 11.61 -8.69
N LEU A 62 2.80 11.27 -9.90
CA LEU A 62 3.04 12.10 -11.10
C LEU A 62 2.43 13.49 -10.98
N GLN A 63 1.20 13.61 -10.47
CA GLN A 63 0.60 14.92 -10.24
C GLN A 63 1.34 15.74 -9.20
N LEU A 64 1.83 15.09 -8.14
CA LEU A 64 2.62 15.74 -7.10
C LEU A 64 3.97 16.21 -7.67
N GLY A 65 4.66 15.35 -8.40
CA GLY A 65 5.93 15.67 -9.05
C GLY A 65 5.80 16.81 -10.05
N ASN A 66 4.77 16.79 -10.89
CA ASN A 66 4.48 17.86 -11.84
C ASN A 66 4.30 19.24 -11.18
N HIS A 67 3.77 19.28 -9.96
CA HIS A 67 3.59 20.54 -9.22
C HIS A 67 4.91 21.21 -8.85
N PHE A 68 5.93 20.41 -8.48
CA PHE A 68 7.23 20.91 -8.03
C PHE A 68 8.32 20.85 -9.12
N TRP A 69 8.03 20.27 -10.28
CA TRP A 69 9.04 19.94 -11.30
C TRP A 69 9.85 21.14 -11.78
N LEU A 70 9.20 22.29 -12.01
CA LEU A 70 9.85 23.48 -12.55
C LEU A 70 10.56 24.33 -11.49
N THR A 71 10.13 24.24 -10.23
CA THR A 71 10.66 25.07 -9.13
C THR A 71 11.70 24.32 -8.32
N GLU A 72 11.44 23.05 -8.00
CA GLU A 72 12.22 22.23 -7.08
C GLU A 72 12.29 20.77 -7.58
N PRO A 73 13.03 20.50 -8.67
CA PRO A 73 13.02 19.18 -9.34
C PRO A 73 13.52 18.05 -8.42
N TRP A 74 14.50 18.33 -7.57
CA TRP A 74 14.98 17.33 -6.59
C TRP A 74 13.94 17.01 -5.53
N LEU A 75 13.17 18.01 -5.06
CA LEU A 75 12.05 17.76 -4.16
C LEU A 75 10.95 16.96 -4.88
N ALA A 76 10.62 17.31 -6.13
CA ALA A 76 9.66 16.58 -6.94
C ALA A 76 10.01 15.10 -7.05
N MET A 77 11.27 14.78 -7.41
CA MET A 77 11.76 13.41 -7.49
C MET A 77 11.70 12.70 -6.13
N GLY A 78 12.17 13.35 -5.07
CA GLY A 78 12.15 12.80 -3.71
C GLY A 78 10.72 12.46 -3.25
N LEU A 79 9.77 13.37 -3.45
CA LEU A 79 8.37 13.16 -3.11
C LEU A 79 7.74 12.05 -3.94
N MET A 80 8.01 11.97 -5.24
CA MET A 80 7.52 10.88 -6.09
C MET A 80 8.01 9.52 -5.60
N VAL A 81 9.30 9.38 -5.33
CA VAL A 81 9.90 8.14 -4.82
C VAL A 81 9.32 7.79 -3.45
N ALA A 82 9.23 8.77 -2.53
CA ALA A 82 8.68 8.57 -1.21
C ALA A 82 7.21 8.11 -1.26
N VAL A 83 6.38 8.74 -2.09
CA VAL A 83 4.97 8.35 -2.29
C VAL A 83 4.88 6.94 -2.83
N LEU A 84 5.63 6.61 -3.88
CA LEU A 84 5.60 5.28 -4.48
C LEU A 84 6.04 4.19 -3.49
N LEU A 85 7.09 4.41 -2.71
CA LEU A 85 7.56 3.42 -1.73
C LEU A 85 6.60 3.28 -0.55
N LEU A 86 6.22 4.39 0.06
CA LEU A 86 5.41 4.38 1.27
C LEU A 86 3.99 3.91 0.99
N VAL A 87 3.32 4.41 -0.05
CA VAL A 87 1.93 4.05 -0.35
C VAL A 87 1.78 2.59 -0.75
N ASN A 88 2.76 2.02 -1.47
CA ASN A 88 2.68 0.64 -1.93
C ASN A 88 3.13 -0.38 -0.87
N GLY A 89 4.12 -0.03 -0.04
CA GLY A 89 4.70 -0.96 0.94
C GLY A 89 4.13 -0.83 2.35
N LEU A 90 4.01 0.39 2.85
CA LEU A 90 3.73 0.66 4.27
C LEU A 90 2.37 0.13 4.74
N PRO A 91 1.24 0.31 3.99
CA PRO A 91 -0.05 -0.19 4.44
C PRO A 91 -0.07 -1.70 4.62
N SER A 92 0.51 -2.44 3.68
CA SER A 92 0.59 -3.90 3.71
C SER A 92 1.46 -4.39 4.87
N LEU A 93 2.59 -3.71 5.11
CA LEU A 93 3.48 -4.00 6.23
C LEU A 93 2.77 -3.78 7.57
N LEU A 94 2.11 -2.64 7.76
CA LEU A 94 1.38 -2.32 8.99
C LEU A 94 0.29 -3.35 9.30
N VAL A 95 -0.55 -3.67 8.31
CA VAL A 95 -1.61 -4.67 8.49
C VAL A 95 -1.02 -6.05 8.81
N THR A 96 0.08 -6.42 8.17
CA THR A 96 0.75 -7.71 8.40
C THR A 96 1.36 -7.80 9.80
N VAL A 97 2.04 -6.75 10.26
CA VAL A 97 2.63 -6.68 11.60
C VAL A 97 1.55 -6.75 12.67
N LEU A 98 0.45 -6.00 12.50
CA LEU A 98 -0.67 -6.02 13.44
C LEU A 98 -1.34 -7.41 13.50
N HIS A 99 -1.55 -8.05 12.35
CA HIS A 99 -2.11 -9.40 12.27
C HIS A 99 -1.19 -10.44 12.93
N ASN A 100 0.11 -10.42 12.63
CA ASN A 100 1.05 -11.37 13.23
C ASN A 100 1.23 -11.12 14.73
N GLY A 101 1.13 -9.86 15.18
CA GLY A 101 1.17 -9.47 16.59
C GLY A 101 -0.01 -10.00 17.39
N SER A 102 -1.24 -9.90 16.86
CA SER A 102 -2.43 -10.42 17.55
C SER A 102 -2.42 -11.94 17.71
N LEU A 103 -1.81 -12.67 16.76
CA LEU A 103 -1.60 -14.12 16.88
C LEU A 103 -0.63 -14.47 18.03
N ARG A 104 0.37 -13.63 18.28
CA ARG A 104 1.33 -13.85 19.39
C ARG A 104 0.67 -13.66 20.76
N THR A 105 -0.30 -12.77 20.88
CA THR A 105 -1.01 -12.51 22.15
C THR A 105 -2.07 -13.55 22.49
N GLN A 106 -2.46 -14.41 21.53
CA GLN A 106 -3.43 -15.49 21.74
C GLN A 106 -2.79 -16.85 22.00
N GLN A 107 -1.45 -16.94 21.98
CA GLN A 107 -0.67 -18.11 22.38
C GLN A 107 -0.18 -17.96 23.82
#